data_AF-A0A533QSJ7-F1
#
_entry.id   AF-A0A533QSJ7-F1
#
_cell.length_a   1.000
_cell.length_b   1.000
_cell.length_c   1.000
_cell.angle_alpha   90.00
_cell.angle_beta   90.00
_cell.angle_gamma   90.00
#
_symmetry.space_group_name_H-M   'P 1'
#
loop_
_entity.id
_entity.type
_entity.pdbx_description
1 polymer ?
#
loop_
_entity_poly.entity_id
_entity_poly.type
_entity_poly.pdbx_seq_one_letter_code
_entity_poly.pdbx_strand_id
1 'polypeptide(L)'
;MERWITRGAAALCAAGSLALFWTFGMFVAVPWREGRMLALNSIELQVLGIPLLGGLAVSWGALHILAIADRARNPRIYFTLALALLVALLLAVSGGISWTTARIA
;
A
#
# COMPACT_ATOMS: atom_id res chain seq x y z
N MET A 1 10.54 -5.30 24.43
CA MET A 1 10.17 -4.06 23.71
C MET A 1 8.76 -3.68 24.11
N GLU A 2 8.51 -2.40 24.37
CA GLU A 2 7.18 -1.93 24.75
C GLU A 2 6.18 -2.04 23.60
N ARG A 3 4.96 -2.49 23.90
CA ARG A 3 3.95 -2.81 22.89
C ARG A 3 3.54 -1.60 22.05
N TRP A 4 3.58 -0.40 22.61
CA TRP A 4 3.30 0.81 21.85
C TRP A 4 4.43 1.16 20.86
N ILE A 5 5.68 0.84 21.19
CA ILE A 5 6.83 1.05 20.31
C ILE A 5 6.72 0.12 19.09
N THR A 6 6.39 -1.16 19.31
CA THR A 6 6.21 -2.12 18.20
C THR A 6 5.03 -1.73 17.30
N ARG A 7 3.92 -1.28 17.89
CA ARG A 7 2.79 -0.74 17.12
C ARG A 7 3.16 0.53 16.35
N GLY A 8 3.96 1.42 16.93
CA GLY A 8 4.48 2.61 16.26
C GLY A 8 5.33 2.26 15.04
N ALA A 9 6.24 1.29 15.17
CA ALA A 9 7.02 0.79 14.04
C ALA A 9 6.13 0.19 12.94
N ALA A 10 5.11 -0.59 13.32
CA ALA A 10 4.16 -1.13 12.34
C ALA A 10 3.35 -0.03 11.63
N ALA A 11 2.93 1.00 12.36
CA ALA A 11 2.21 2.14 11.81
C ALA A 11 3.06 2.93 10.81
N LEU A 12 4.36 3.09 11.09
CA LEU A 12 5.29 3.73 10.16
C LEU A 12 5.47 2.91 8.88
N CYS A 13 5.62 1.59 8.99
CA CYS A 13 5.66 0.70 7.82
C CYS A 13 4.35 0.79 7.03
N ALA A 14 3.19 0.77 7.70
CA ALA A 14 1.89 0.93 7.05
C ALA A 14 1.78 2.28 6.31
N ALA A 15 2.26 3.37 6.89
CA ALA A 15 2.29 4.67 6.22
C ALA A 15 3.19 4.65 4.96
N GLY A 16 4.35 4.00 5.05
CA GLY A 16 5.23 3.81 3.90
C GLY A 16 4.57 3.00 2.78
N SER A 17 3.86 1.92 3.10
CA SER A 17 3.15 1.15 2.08
C SER A 17 1.98 1.91 1.47
N LEU A 18 1.23 2.69 2.26
CA LEU A 18 0.18 3.58 1.73
C LEU A 18 0.72 4.57 0.70
N ALA A 19 1.89 5.18 0.95
CA ALA A 19 2.53 6.08 0.00
C ALA A 19 2.92 5.37 -1.30
N LEU A 20 3.45 4.14 -1.22
CA LEU A 20 3.82 3.34 -2.39
C LEU A 20 2.59 2.93 -3.21
N PHE A 21 1.51 2.47 -2.56
CA PHE A 21 0.27 2.12 -3.25
C PHE A 21 -0.45 3.33 -3.85
N TRP A 22 -0.39 4.50 -3.20
CA TRP A 22 -0.86 5.74 -3.79
C TRP A 22 -0.06 6.10 -5.05
N THR A 23 1.27 5.98 -4.99
CA THR A 23 2.17 6.22 -6.13
C THR A 23 1.88 5.25 -7.28
N PHE A 24 1.68 3.96 -6.98
CA PHE A 24 1.23 2.98 -7.97
C PHE A 24 -0.09 3.41 -8.63
N GLY A 25 -1.09 3.80 -7.82
CA GLY A 25 -2.38 4.30 -8.32
C GLY A 25 -2.24 5.52 -9.23
N MET A 26 -1.36 6.46 -8.86
CA MET A 26 -1.07 7.66 -9.64
C MET A 26 -0.55 7.32 -11.04
N PHE A 27 0.41 6.40 -11.14
CA PHE A 27 1.02 6.04 -12.42
C PHE A 27 0.21 5.05 -13.25
N VAL A 28 -0.51 4.11 -12.63
CA VAL A 28 -1.28 3.09 -13.36
C VAL A 28 -2.48 3.70 -14.09
N ALA A 29 -3.00 4.83 -13.61
CA ALA A 29 -4.18 5.48 -14.16
C ALA A 29 -4.07 5.82 -15.66
N VAL A 30 -2.87 6.22 -16.11
CA VAL A 30 -2.61 6.65 -17.49
C VAL A 30 -2.71 5.47 -18.47
N PRO A 31 -1.84 4.43 -18.38
CA PRO A 31 -1.92 3.29 -19.30
C PRO A 31 -3.21 2.49 -19.15
N TRP A 32 -3.85 2.51 -17.97
CA TRP A 32 -5.17 1.93 -17.76
C TRP A 32 -6.23 2.62 -18.62
N ARG A 33 -6.31 3.95 -18.54
CA ARG A 33 -7.26 4.76 -19.33
C ARG A 33 -7.04 4.59 -20.83
N GLU A 34 -5.80 4.47 -21.24
CA GLU A 34 -5.43 4.35 -22.66
C GLU A 34 -5.51 2.91 -23.19
N GLY A 35 -5.93 1.95 -22.37
CA GLY A 35 -6.10 0.55 -22.78
C GLY A 35 -4.79 -0.17 -23.12
N ARG A 36 -3.63 0.36 -22.70
CA ARG A 36 -2.30 -0.14 -23.09
C ARG A 36 -1.56 -0.88 -21.98
N MET A 37 -2.25 -1.36 -20.95
CA MET A 37 -1.66 -2.07 -19.82
C MET A 37 -0.80 -3.29 -20.21
N LEU A 38 -1.06 -3.91 -21.37
CA LEU A 38 -0.30 -5.05 -21.89
C LEU A 38 0.85 -4.66 -22.83
N ALA A 39 1.01 -3.36 -23.12
CA ALA A 39 1.98 -2.82 -24.06
C ALA A 39 2.89 -1.76 -23.39
N LEU A 40 3.23 -1.99 -22.12
CA LEU A 40 4.11 -1.12 -21.35
C LEU A 40 5.58 -1.32 -21.76
N ASN A 41 6.33 -0.23 -21.82
CA ASN A 41 7.78 -0.30 -21.98
C ASN A 41 8.48 -0.63 -20.64
N SER A 42 9.79 -0.90 -20.70
CA SER A 42 10.59 -1.28 -19.52
C SER A 42 10.59 -0.23 -18.40
N ILE A 43 10.53 1.07 -18.74
CA ILE A 43 10.51 2.16 -17.76
C ILE A 43 9.16 2.20 -17.07
N GLU A 44 8.06 2.16 -17.82
CA GLU A 44 6.70 2.12 -17.26
C GLU A 44 6.51 0.90 -16.36
N LEU A 45 7.06 -0.25 -16.75
CA LEU A 45 7.01 -1.47 -15.95
C LEU A 45 7.78 -1.33 -14.63
N GLN A 46 8.91 -0.61 -14.61
CA GLN A 46 9.62 -0.29 -13.37
C GLN A 46 8.85 0.71 -12.50
N VAL A 47 8.32 1.78 -13.11
CA VAL A 47 7.56 2.84 -12.43
C VAL A 47 6.29 2.28 -11.78
N LEU A 48 5.66 1.26 -12.36
CA LEU A 48 4.53 0.56 -11.77
C LEU A 48 4.96 -0.57 -10.82
N GLY A 49 5.96 -1.36 -11.24
CA GLY A 49 6.38 -2.57 -10.54
C GLY A 49 7.06 -2.28 -9.21
N ILE A 50 7.95 -1.29 -9.14
CA ILE A 50 8.67 -0.92 -7.91
C ILE A 50 7.70 -0.53 -6.79
N PRO A 51 6.76 0.42 -6.96
CA PRO A 51 5.84 0.78 -5.90
C PRO A 51 4.85 -0.36 -5.57
N LEU A 52 4.46 -1.19 -6.54
CA LEU A 52 3.60 -2.34 -6.28
C LEU A 52 4.31 -3.39 -5.41
N LEU A 53 5.48 -3.85 -5.85
CA LEU A 53 6.24 -4.90 -5.16
C LEU A 53 6.80 -4.38 -3.83
N GLY A 54 7.33 -3.15 -3.80
CA GLY A 54 7.77 -2.49 -2.59
C GLY A 54 6.63 -2.27 -1.61
N GLY A 55 5.46 -1.82 -2.09
CA GLY A 55 4.26 -1.63 -1.27
C GLY A 55 3.78 -2.93 -0.63
N LEU A 56 3.78 -4.04 -1.37
CA LEU A 56 3.46 -5.37 -0.86
C LEU A 56 4.47 -5.83 0.21
N ALA A 57 5.76 -5.69 -0.05
CA ALA A 57 6.81 -6.07 0.89
C ALA A 57 6.73 -5.27 2.20
N VAL A 58 6.52 -3.95 2.12
CA VAL A 58 6.39 -3.09 3.29
C VAL A 58 5.09 -3.35 4.05
N SER A 59 3.98 -3.63 3.35
CA SER A 59 2.70 -4.00 3.98
C SER A 59 2.81 -5.34 4.71
N TRP A 60 3.51 -6.31 4.12
CA TRP A 60 3.84 -7.56 4.79
C TRP A 60 4.63 -7.31 6.07
N GLY A 61 5.67 -6.46 6.01
CA GLY A 61 6.44 -6.06 7.18
C GLY A 61 5.57 -5.43 8.28
N ALA A 62 4.67 -4.52 7.93
CA ALA A 62 3.73 -3.91 8.86
C ALA A 62 2.84 -4.96 9.55
N LEU A 63 2.25 -5.89 8.77
CA LEU A 63 1.42 -6.99 9.31
C LEU A 63 2.24 -7.93 10.20
N HIS A 64 3.49 -8.22 9.83
CA HIS A 64 4.38 -9.06 10.63
C HIS A 64 4.69 -8.43 12.00
N ILE A 65 5.01 -7.13 12.03
CA ILE A 65 5.25 -6.40 13.28
C ILE A 65 3.96 -6.33 14.13
N LEU A 66 2.79 -6.09 13.51
CA LEU A 66 1.50 -6.14 14.21
C LEU A 66 1.22 -7.53 14.80
N ALA A 67 1.56 -8.59 14.07
CA ALA A 67 1.36 -9.96 14.53
C ALA A 67 2.17 -10.24 15.81
N ILE A 68 3.42 -9.78 15.86
CA ILE A 68 4.29 -9.88 17.04
C ILE A 68 3.69 -9.09 18.23
N ALA A 69 3.14 -7.89 17.97
CA ALA A 69 2.61 -7.03 19.03
C ALA A 69 1.28 -7.52 19.62
N ASP A 70 0.39 -8.06 18.79
CA ASP A 70 -1.03 -8.18 19.13
C ASP A 70 -1.64 -9.58 18.96
N ARG A 71 -1.13 -10.41 18.05
CA ARG A 71 -1.84 -11.65 17.64
C ARG A 71 -2.03 -12.65 18.78
N ALA A 72 -1.03 -12.82 19.64
CA ALA A 72 -1.09 -13.76 20.76
C ALA A 72 -1.97 -13.27 21.92
N ARG A 73 -2.01 -11.95 22.16
CA ARG A 73 -2.65 -11.37 23.36
C ARG A 73 -4.06 -10.83 23.08
N ASN A 74 -4.27 -10.24 21.92
CA ASN A 74 -5.57 -9.74 21.49
C ASN A 74 -5.73 -9.90 19.96
N PRO A 75 -6.12 -11.11 19.50
CA PRO A 75 -6.21 -11.41 18.07
C PRO A 75 -7.26 -10.54 17.36
N ARG A 76 -8.31 -10.10 18.06
CA ARG A 76 -9.33 -9.21 17.49
C ARG A 76 -8.71 -7.88 17.05
N ILE A 77 -7.88 -7.26 17.89
CA ILE A 77 -7.19 -6.02 17.52
C ILE A 77 -6.30 -6.23 16.30
N TYR A 78 -5.53 -7.31 16.27
CA TYR A 78 -4.69 -7.64 15.11
C TYR A 78 -5.50 -7.72 13.81
N PHE A 79 -6.61 -8.48 13.80
CA PHE A 79 -7.45 -8.61 12.60
C PHE A 79 -8.14 -7.30 12.22
N THR A 80 -8.59 -6.49 13.20
CA THR A 80 -9.17 -5.18 12.89
C THR A 80 -8.16 -4.24 12.25
N LEU A 81 -6.91 -4.22 12.74
CA LEU A 81 -5.85 -3.36 12.17
C LEU A 81 -5.40 -3.88 10.80
N ALA A 82 -5.32 -5.19 10.61
CA ALA A 82 -5.02 -5.79 9.32
C ALA A 82 -6.09 -5.46 8.27
N LEU A 83 -7.38 -5.54 8.64
CA LEU A 83 -8.49 -5.15 7.77
C LEU A 83 -8.47 -3.64 7.49
N ALA A 84 -8.24 -2.81 8.51
CA ALA A 84 -8.12 -1.37 8.35
C ALA A 84 -6.97 -1.00 7.38
N LEU A 85 -5.83 -1.68 7.49
CA LEU A 85 -4.72 -1.52 6.56
C LEU A 85 -5.12 -1.90 5.13
N LEU A 86 -5.77 -3.06 4.94
CA LEU A 86 -6.25 -3.48 3.62
C LEU A 86 -7.17 -2.43 2.97
N VAL A 87 -8.15 -1.92 3.73
CA VAL A 87 -9.05 -0.86 3.25
C VAL A 87 -8.26 0.41 2.91
N ALA A 88 -7.34 0.83 3.78
CA ALA A 88 -6.52 2.01 3.53
C ALA A 88 -5.63 1.86 2.28
N LEU A 89 -5.08 0.67 2.01
CA LEU A 89 -4.31 0.39 0.80
C LEU A 89 -5.17 0.53 -0.47
N LEU A 90 -6.40 -0.02 -0.47
CA LEU A 90 -7.35 0.13 -1.58
C LEU A 90 -7.75 1.60 -1.81
N LEU A 91 -7.97 2.34 -0.73
CA LEU A 91 -8.24 3.78 -0.78
C LEU A 91 -7.02 4.56 -1.28
N ALA A 92 -5.80 4.18 -0.92
CA ALA A 92 -4.58 4.81 -1.40
C ALA A 92 -4.44 4.65 -2.93
N VAL A 93 -4.61 3.44 -3.45
CA VAL A 93 -4.60 3.19 -4.91
C VAL A 93 -5.68 4.03 -5.61
N SER A 94 -6.91 3.99 -5.08
CA SER A 94 -8.03 4.73 -5.64
C SER A 94 -7.80 6.25 -5.61
N GLY A 95 -7.21 6.76 -4.52
CA GLY A 95 -6.82 8.15 -4.38
C GLY A 95 -5.73 8.57 -5.36
N GLY A 96 -4.75 7.71 -5.63
CA GLY A 96 -3.74 7.93 -6.66
C GLY A 96 -4.37 8.02 -8.06
N ILE A 97 -5.26 7.07 -8.39
CA ILE A 97 -5.96 7.06 -9.67
C ILE A 97 -6.82 8.33 -9.82
N SER A 98 -7.59 8.68 -8.80
CA SER A 98 -8.44 9.88 -8.79
C SER A 98 -7.61 11.16 -8.96
N TRP A 99 -6.45 11.26 -8.31
CA TRP A 99 -5.57 12.41 -8.41
C TRP A 99 -5.06 12.63 -9.83
N THR A 100 -4.67 11.55 -10.52
CA THR A 100 -4.16 11.60 -11.90
C THR A 100 -5.29 11.88 -12.89
N THR A 101 -6.41 11.17 -12.78
CA THR A 101 -7.57 11.38 -13.66
C THR A 101 -8.09 12.82 -13.60
N ALA A 102 -8.08 13.45 -12.42
CA ALA A 102 -8.46 14.86 -12.26
C ALA A 102 -7.50 15.87 -12.91
N ARG A 103 -6.30 15.46 -13.32
CA ARG A 103 -5.27 16.34 -13.93
C ARG A 103 -5.00 16.08 -15.41
N ILE A 104 -5.53 14.98 -15.95
CA ILE A 104 -5.45 14.62 -17.38
C ILE A 104 -6.84 14.72 -18.03
N ALA A 105 -7.84 15.22 -17.30
CA ALA A 105 -9.10 15.71 -17.85
C ALA A 105 -8.91 17.16 -18.29
#